data_AF-M0FZD6-F1
#
_entry.id   AF-M0FZD6-F1
#
_cell.length_a   1.000
_cell.length_b   1.000
_cell.length_c   1.000
_cell.angle_alpha   90.00
_cell.angle_beta   90.00
_cell.angle_gamma   90.00
#
_symmetry.space_group_name_H-M   'P 1'
#
loop_
_entity.id
_entity.type
_entity.pdbx_description
1 polymer ?
#
loop_
_entity_poly.entity_id
_entity_poly.type
_entity_poly.pdbx_seq_one_letter_code
_entity_poly.pdbx_strand_id
1 'polypeptide(L)'
;MRFQTSMGTSLDSPYHRHPEGRDISELEISELILPGTIVDARELAGDEELTVDALPERLTSKAPPSCSILDGTRTGGSEEYRTYPYISEGVIERLIDADVSLVGVDTLNADDHQNPARPAHTRLLDQEIFIVENLCNLDSFVGESFQFFAVPIKAILILALAAAVLGARGVAGLSMDIANWLVIIFVVLAIVTFIL
;
A
#
# COMPACT_ATOMS: atom_id res chain seq x y z
N MET A 1 -2.50 -13.36 21.13
CA MET A 1 -2.73 -12.01 20.58
C MET A 1 -3.38 -12.21 19.22
N ARG A 2 -4.51 -11.55 18.95
CA ARG A 2 -5.13 -11.53 17.61
C ARG A 2 -4.77 -10.20 16.98
N PHE A 3 -4.24 -10.22 15.77
CA PHE A 3 -3.93 -9.03 14.99
C PHE A 3 -4.86 -9.01 13.78
N GLN A 4 -5.41 -7.86 13.47
CA GLN A 4 -6.11 -7.61 12.21
C GLN A 4 -5.07 -7.18 11.18
N THR A 5 -5.20 -7.67 9.94
CA THR A 5 -4.20 -7.50 8.87
C THR A 5 -4.13 -6.06 8.36
N SER A 6 -5.24 -5.32 8.39
CA SER A 6 -5.33 -3.91 7.99
C SER A 6 -5.22 -3.00 9.22
N MET A 7 -4.08 -3.02 9.91
CA MET A 7 -3.78 -2.07 11.00
C MET A 7 -2.48 -1.32 10.71
N GLY A 8 -2.54 0.02 10.76
CA GLY A 8 -1.43 0.88 10.32
C GLY A 8 -1.30 0.86 8.80
N THR A 9 -0.10 1.11 8.28
CA THR A 9 0.16 1.03 6.84
C THR A 9 0.01 -0.40 6.34
N SER A 10 -0.94 -0.64 5.43
CA SER A 10 -1.29 -1.98 4.95
C SER A 10 -1.47 -2.03 3.45
N LEU A 11 -1.05 -3.14 2.83
CA LEU A 11 -1.29 -3.48 1.44
C LEU A 11 -2.48 -4.44 1.35
N ASP A 12 -3.44 -4.11 0.50
CA ASP A 12 -4.59 -4.95 0.18
C ASP A 12 -4.42 -5.58 -1.21
N SER A 13 -4.39 -6.92 -1.21
CA SER A 13 -4.42 -7.77 -2.40
C SER A 13 -5.87 -8.06 -2.86
N PRO A 14 -6.10 -8.62 -4.06
CA PRO A 14 -7.42 -9.02 -4.52
C PRO A 14 -8.26 -9.82 -3.53
N TYR A 15 -7.63 -10.75 -2.80
CA TYR A 15 -8.27 -11.54 -1.74
C TYR A 15 -8.96 -10.71 -0.65
N HIS A 16 -8.52 -9.47 -0.39
CA HIS A 16 -9.13 -8.58 0.61
C HIS A 16 -10.63 -8.36 0.34
N ARG A 17 -11.01 -8.31 -0.94
CA ARG A 17 -12.39 -8.03 -1.36
C ARG A 17 -13.05 -9.19 -2.09
N HIS A 18 -12.27 -9.98 -2.81
CA HIS A 18 -12.73 -11.06 -3.67
C HIS A 18 -12.11 -12.39 -3.19
N PRO A 19 -12.88 -13.30 -2.57
CA PRO A 19 -12.33 -14.53 -1.97
C PRO A 19 -11.58 -15.46 -2.93
N GLU A 20 -11.84 -15.36 -4.23
CA GLU A 20 -11.17 -16.13 -5.29
C GLU A 20 -9.96 -15.39 -5.88
N GLY A 21 -9.72 -14.16 -5.44
CA GLY A 21 -8.59 -13.34 -5.86
C GLY A 21 -7.28 -13.78 -5.20
N ARG A 22 -6.16 -13.36 -5.79
CA ARG A 22 -4.81 -13.63 -5.26
C ARG A 22 -4.64 -13.07 -3.84
N ASP A 23 -4.07 -13.90 -2.98
CA ASP A 23 -3.62 -13.49 -1.66
C ASP A 23 -2.27 -12.74 -1.76
N ILE A 24 -1.96 -11.93 -0.74
CA ILE A 24 -0.68 -11.21 -0.60
C ILE A 24 0.54 -12.13 -0.83
N SER A 25 0.47 -13.40 -0.41
CA SER A 25 1.57 -14.36 -0.56
C SER A 25 1.86 -14.79 -2.00
N GLU A 26 0.90 -14.55 -2.91
CA GLU A 26 0.98 -14.86 -4.34
C GLU A 26 1.45 -13.66 -5.17
N LEU A 27 1.64 -12.49 -4.54
CA LEU A 27 2.16 -11.29 -5.21
C LEU A 27 3.67 -11.38 -5.44
N GLU A 28 4.11 -10.99 -6.63
CA GLU A 28 5.51 -10.91 -7.01
C GLU A 28 6.11 -9.57 -6.60
N ILE A 29 7.39 -9.58 -6.22
CA ILE A 29 8.09 -8.36 -5.76
C ILE A 29 8.09 -7.27 -6.85
N SER A 30 8.14 -7.64 -8.12
CA SER A 30 8.09 -6.69 -9.24
C SER A 30 6.77 -5.94 -9.35
N GLU A 31 5.67 -6.48 -8.79
CA GLU A 31 4.37 -5.80 -8.74
C GLU A 31 4.31 -4.80 -7.57
N LEU A 32 5.30 -4.83 -6.66
CA LEU A 32 5.30 -4.10 -5.39
C LEU A 32 6.47 -3.10 -5.27
N ILE A 33 7.34 -3.04 -6.28
CA ILE A 33 8.44 -2.07 -6.40
C ILE A 33 8.21 -1.25 -7.66
N LEU A 34 7.64 -0.06 -7.48
CA LEU A 34 6.95 0.68 -8.54
C LEU A 34 7.44 2.13 -8.60
N PRO A 35 7.59 2.76 -9.77
CA PRO A 35 7.69 4.21 -9.82
C PRO A 35 6.44 4.85 -9.20
N GLY A 36 6.60 5.95 -8.48
CA GLY A 36 5.52 6.64 -7.78
C GLY A 36 5.34 8.08 -8.26
N THR A 37 4.13 8.60 -8.10
CA THR A 37 3.78 9.99 -8.35
C THR A 37 2.76 10.44 -7.30
N ILE A 38 2.97 11.60 -6.68
CA ILE A 38 2.03 12.16 -5.72
C ILE A 38 0.89 12.87 -6.46
N VAL A 39 -0.35 12.61 -6.02
CA VAL A 39 -1.51 13.44 -6.35
C VAL A 39 -1.83 14.24 -5.09
N ASP A 40 -1.57 15.54 -5.14
CA ASP A 40 -1.73 16.42 -3.99
C ASP A 40 -3.22 16.72 -3.76
N ALA A 41 -3.77 16.18 -2.66
CA ALA A 41 -5.18 16.28 -2.29
C ALA A 41 -5.38 17.06 -0.99
N ARG A 42 -4.35 17.78 -0.50
CA ARG A 42 -4.36 18.43 0.82
C ARG A 42 -5.39 19.55 0.96
N GLU A 43 -5.86 20.09 -0.16
CA GLU A 43 -6.91 21.11 -0.19
C GLU A 43 -8.32 20.53 -0.02
N LEU A 44 -8.48 19.19 -0.08
CA LEU A 44 -9.77 18.54 0.15
C LEU A 44 -10.11 18.46 1.63
N ALA A 45 -11.36 18.73 1.95
CA ALA A 45 -11.90 18.49 3.28
C ALA A 45 -12.18 17.00 3.53
N GLY A 46 -12.41 16.63 4.79
CA GLY A 46 -12.90 15.30 5.09
C GLY A 46 -14.31 15.09 4.53
N ASP A 47 -14.59 13.87 4.09
CA ASP A 47 -15.80 13.46 3.35
C ASP A 47 -15.95 14.12 1.96
N GLU A 48 -14.93 14.84 1.49
CA GLU A 48 -14.86 15.36 0.12
C GLU A 48 -14.31 14.30 -0.84
N GLU A 49 -14.85 14.30 -2.05
CA GLU A 49 -14.49 13.34 -3.09
C GLU A 49 -13.39 13.91 -3.99
N LEU A 50 -12.28 13.18 -4.14
CA LEU A 50 -11.26 13.47 -5.15
C LEU A 50 -11.85 13.17 -6.53
N THR A 51 -12.00 14.22 -7.32
CA THR A 51 -12.51 14.14 -8.69
C THR A 51 -11.39 14.01 -9.71
N VAL A 52 -11.75 13.59 -10.91
CA VAL A 52 -10.83 13.34 -12.03
C VAL A 52 -9.98 14.57 -12.39
N ASP A 53 -10.48 15.78 -12.14
CA ASP A 53 -9.80 17.04 -12.47
C ASP A 53 -8.54 17.25 -11.63
N ALA A 54 -8.41 16.58 -10.48
CA ALA A 54 -7.21 16.60 -9.65
C ALA A 54 -6.11 15.65 -10.16
N LEU A 55 -6.45 14.71 -11.06
CA LEU A 55 -5.47 13.78 -11.62
C LEU A 55 -4.60 14.48 -12.68
N PRO A 56 -3.30 14.18 -12.76
CA PRO A 56 -2.46 14.69 -13.82
C PRO A 56 -2.95 14.21 -15.20
N GLU A 57 -2.78 15.03 -16.23
CA GLU A 57 -3.19 14.70 -17.61
C GLU A 57 -2.56 13.38 -18.11
N ARG A 58 -1.36 13.05 -17.61
CA ARG A 58 -0.62 11.84 -17.95
C ARG A 58 -0.45 10.97 -16.73
N LEU A 59 -1.21 9.89 -16.67
CA LEU A 59 -1.00 8.76 -15.75
C LEU A 59 -0.09 7.67 -16.39
N THR A 60 0.49 7.93 -17.57
CA THR A 60 0.89 6.87 -18.53
C THR A 60 2.32 6.32 -18.41
N SER A 61 2.44 5.00 -18.22
CA SER A 61 2.88 3.99 -19.21
C SER A 61 4.14 4.23 -20.09
N LYS A 62 5.33 4.38 -19.49
CA LYS A 62 6.61 4.02 -20.17
C LYS A 62 7.59 3.17 -19.34
N ALA A 63 7.24 2.87 -18.10
CA ALA A 63 7.78 1.78 -17.30
C ALA A 63 6.68 1.40 -16.30
N PRO A 64 6.48 0.11 -15.98
CA PRO A 64 5.31 -0.38 -15.24
C PRO A 64 5.38 0.11 -13.77
N PRO A 65 4.28 -0.01 -13.00
CA PRO A 65 3.13 0.90 -12.86
C PRO A 65 3.32 2.05 -11.86
N SER A 66 2.50 3.11 -11.95
CA SER A 66 2.60 4.30 -11.08
C SER A 66 1.78 4.18 -9.78
N CYS A 67 2.40 4.37 -8.62
CA CYS A 67 1.70 4.56 -7.36
C CYS A 67 1.13 6.00 -7.29
N SER A 68 -0.19 6.17 -7.28
CA SER A 68 -0.82 7.47 -6.98
C SER A 68 -1.06 7.56 -5.49
N ILE A 69 -0.36 8.50 -4.81
CA ILE A 69 -0.52 8.67 -3.38
C ILE A 69 -1.25 9.97 -3.06
N LEU A 70 -2.36 9.86 -2.34
CA LEU A 70 -3.10 11.00 -1.78
C LEU A 70 -2.47 11.41 -0.46
N ASP A 71 -2.21 12.70 -0.33
CA ASP A 71 -1.77 13.38 0.90
C ASP A 71 -2.92 14.27 1.40
N GLY A 72 -3.45 13.96 2.58
CA GLY A 72 -4.51 14.66 3.30
C GLY A 72 -4.17 14.78 4.78
N THR A 73 -2.88 14.97 5.11
CA THR A 73 -2.27 14.94 6.45
C THR A 73 -3.25 15.02 7.64
N ARG A 74 -3.53 13.88 8.29
CA ARG A 74 -4.04 13.86 9.68
C ARG A 74 -3.32 12.79 10.50
N THR A 75 -2.25 13.21 11.18
CA THR A 75 -1.58 12.36 12.17
C THR A 75 -2.28 12.46 13.52
N GLY A 76 -2.77 11.32 14.05
CA GLY A 76 -3.15 11.20 15.46
C GLY A 76 -4.56 10.62 15.64
N GLY A 77 -4.69 9.64 16.54
CA GLY A 77 -5.93 8.90 16.82
C GLY A 77 -7.06 9.70 17.48
N SER A 78 -7.37 10.88 16.97
CA SER A 78 -8.56 11.68 17.30
C SER A 78 -9.70 11.35 16.33
N GLU A 79 -10.93 11.77 16.68
CA GLU A 79 -12.13 11.64 15.84
C GLU A 79 -11.95 12.24 14.44
N GLU A 80 -11.05 13.21 14.30
CA GLU A 80 -10.66 13.84 13.06
C GLU A 80 -10.06 12.87 12.02
N TYR A 81 -9.48 11.74 12.45
CA TYR A 81 -8.96 10.73 11.55
C TYR A 81 -10.05 9.91 10.84
N ARG A 82 -11.30 9.96 11.34
CA ARG A 82 -12.45 9.25 10.76
C ARG A 82 -13.11 9.99 9.60
N THR A 83 -12.75 11.25 9.41
CA THR A 83 -13.29 12.12 8.36
C THR A 83 -12.14 12.51 7.45
N TYR A 84 -12.14 11.92 6.25
CA TYR A 84 -11.05 11.97 5.30
C TYR A 84 -11.60 12.01 3.86
N PRO A 85 -10.85 12.58 2.90
CA PRO A 85 -11.26 12.54 1.51
C PRO A 85 -11.12 11.13 0.92
N TYR A 86 -11.93 10.81 -0.08
CA TYR A 86 -11.95 9.51 -0.75
C TYR A 86 -11.94 9.68 -2.27
N ILE A 87 -11.61 8.63 -3.03
CA ILE A 87 -11.58 8.73 -4.48
C ILE A 87 -12.97 8.56 -5.11
N SER A 88 -13.25 9.37 -6.13
CA SER A 88 -14.49 9.23 -6.90
C SER A 88 -14.54 7.97 -7.75
N GLU A 89 -15.76 7.56 -8.11
CA GLU A 89 -15.96 6.57 -9.18
C GLU A 89 -15.29 7.00 -10.49
N GLY A 90 -15.31 8.30 -10.81
CA GLY A 90 -14.61 8.82 -11.98
C GLY A 90 -13.10 8.61 -11.90
N VAL A 91 -12.48 8.83 -10.73
CA VAL A 91 -11.05 8.57 -10.50
C VAL A 91 -10.75 7.08 -10.63
N ILE A 92 -11.59 6.21 -10.04
CA ILE A 92 -11.46 4.75 -10.14
C ILE A 92 -11.41 4.31 -11.60
N GLU A 93 -12.35 4.77 -12.43
CA GLU A 93 -12.37 4.45 -13.87
C GLU A 93 -11.11 4.93 -14.57
N ARG A 94 -10.67 6.17 -14.27
CA ARG A 94 -9.48 6.74 -14.90
C ARG A 94 -8.19 6.01 -14.52
N LEU A 95 -8.10 5.45 -13.32
CA LEU A 95 -6.97 4.64 -12.88
C LEU A 95 -6.95 3.27 -13.57
N ILE A 96 -8.13 2.64 -13.73
CA ILE A 96 -8.31 1.39 -14.48
C ILE A 96 -7.95 1.60 -15.95
N ASP A 97 -8.50 2.62 -16.59
CA ASP A 97 -8.24 2.97 -18.00
C ASP A 97 -6.75 3.28 -18.24
N ALA A 98 -6.05 3.78 -17.23
CA ALA A 98 -4.63 4.10 -17.28
C ALA A 98 -3.71 2.89 -16.99
N ASP A 99 -4.26 1.72 -16.64
CA ASP A 99 -3.51 0.50 -16.28
C ASP A 99 -2.51 0.75 -15.13
N VAL A 100 -2.96 1.51 -14.12
CA VAL A 100 -2.23 1.67 -12.86
C VAL A 100 -2.29 0.35 -12.10
N SER A 101 -1.20 -0.10 -11.46
CA SER A 101 -1.25 -1.35 -10.67
C SER A 101 -1.22 -1.16 -9.17
N LEU A 102 -1.02 0.06 -8.66
CA LEU A 102 -1.11 0.32 -7.23
C LEU A 102 -1.60 1.74 -6.95
N VAL A 103 -2.50 1.88 -5.99
CA VAL A 103 -2.98 3.15 -5.45
C VAL A 103 -2.60 3.24 -3.98
N GLY A 104 -2.02 4.36 -3.56
CA GLY A 104 -1.70 4.66 -2.17
C GLY A 104 -2.58 5.78 -1.61
N VAL A 105 -2.92 5.71 -0.34
CA VAL A 105 -3.56 6.82 0.38
C VAL A 105 -2.95 6.96 1.78
N ASP A 106 -2.83 8.18 2.28
CA ASP A 106 -2.47 8.44 3.68
C ASP A 106 -3.66 8.37 4.64
N THR A 107 -4.86 8.18 4.10
CA THR A 107 -6.10 8.07 4.84
C THR A 107 -6.35 6.64 5.35
N LEU A 108 -7.34 6.52 6.24
CA LEU A 108 -7.82 5.22 6.74
C LEU A 108 -8.39 4.34 5.63
N ASN A 109 -8.92 4.95 4.58
CA ASN A 109 -9.46 4.22 3.46
C ASN A 109 -9.44 5.01 2.15
N ALA A 110 -9.28 4.30 1.03
CA ALA A 110 -9.49 4.89 -0.29
C ALA A 110 -10.99 5.18 -0.58
N ASP A 111 -11.90 4.44 0.06
CA ASP A 111 -13.35 4.60 -0.08
C ASP A 111 -13.97 5.51 0.99
N ASP A 112 -15.13 6.06 0.65
CA ASP A 112 -16.07 6.63 1.62
C ASP A 112 -16.45 5.58 2.68
N HIS A 113 -16.17 5.88 3.96
CA HIS A 113 -16.50 5.02 5.09
C HIS A 113 -18.01 4.78 5.26
N GLN A 114 -18.85 5.65 4.69
CA GLN A 114 -20.30 5.54 4.74
C GLN A 114 -20.85 4.63 3.64
N ASN A 115 -20.06 4.34 2.60
CA ASN A 115 -20.47 3.52 1.48
C ASN A 115 -20.04 2.05 1.64
N PRO A 116 -20.96 1.14 2.01
CA PRO A 116 -20.61 -0.27 2.21
C PRO A 116 -20.23 -0.99 0.91
N ALA A 117 -20.53 -0.40 -0.26
CA ALA A 117 -20.12 -0.98 -1.53
C ALA A 117 -18.60 -0.95 -1.70
N ARG A 118 -17.91 0.04 -1.10
CA ARG A 118 -16.45 0.25 -1.22
C ARG A 118 -15.99 0.16 -2.69
N PRO A 119 -16.45 1.06 -3.56
CA PRO A 119 -16.20 0.99 -5.00
C PRO A 119 -14.72 0.92 -5.38
N ALA A 120 -13.82 1.64 -4.68
CA ALA A 120 -12.38 1.56 -4.90
C ALA A 120 -11.88 0.13 -4.65
N HIS A 121 -12.11 -0.42 -3.45
CA HIS A 121 -11.70 -1.80 -3.15
C HIS A 121 -12.35 -2.81 -4.08
N THR A 122 -13.63 -2.61 -4.43
CA THR A 122 -14.35 -3.57 -5.26
C THR A 122 -13.79 -3.60 -6.68
N ARG A 123 -13.55 -2.45 -7.28
CA ARG A 123 -13.23 -2.35 -8.70
C ARG A 123 -11.74 -2.39 -8.98
N LEU A 124 -10.92 -1.69 -8.19
CA LEU A 124 -9.48 -1.69 -8.37
C LEU A 124 -8.90 -3.10 -8.14
N LEU A 125 -9.29 -3.74 -7.05
CA LEU A 125 -8.79 -5.09 -6.72
C LEU A 125 -9.29 -6.18 -7.67
N ASP A 126 -10.46 -5.99 -8.29
CA ASP A 126 -10.95 -6.88 -9.36
C ASP A 126 -10.07 -6.80 -10.63
N GLN A 127 -9.45 -5.64 -10.86
CA GLN A 127 -8.55 -5.37 -11.98
C GLN A 127 -7.07 -5.55 -11.61
N GLU A 128 -6.76 -6.23 -10.50
CA GLU A 128 -5.40 -6.41 -9.96
C GLU A 128 -4.64 -5.10 -9.67
N ILE A 129 -5.37 -4.03 -9.34
CA ILE A 129 -4.81 -2.76 -8.89
C ILE A 129 -4.81 -2.74 -7.37
N PHE A 130 -3.63 -2.87 -6.77
CA PHE A 130 -3.49 -3.00 -5.32
C PHE A 130 -3.70 -1.68 -4.59
N ILE A 131 -4.07 -1.75 -3.32
CA ILE A 131 -4.35 -0.56 -2.50
C ILE A 131 -3.41 -0.56 -1.29
N VAL A 132 -2.75 0.57 -1.02
CA VAL A 132 -1.98 0.79 0.20
C VAL A 132 -2.59 1.94 0.99
N GLU A 133 -2.97 1.69 2.23
CA GLU A 133 -3.65 2.68 3.08
C GLU A 133 -2.77 3.10 4.25
N ASN A 134 -3.12 4.20 4.92
CA ASN A 134 -2.42 4.75 6.09
C ASN A 134 -0.92 5.02 5.81
N LEU A 135 -0.60 5.54 4.63
CA LEU A 135 0.74 6.05 4.33
C LEU A 135 1.06 7.33 5.13
N CYS A 136 2.35 7.67 5.23
CA CYS A 136 2.84 8.81 6.01
C CYS A 136 3.99 9.50 5.26
N ASN A 137 4.30 10.74 5.64
CA ASN A 137 5.46 11.52 5.17
C ASN A 137 5.49 11.73 3.64
N LEU A 138 4.31 11.88 3.03
CA LEU A 138 4.17 12.05 1.58
C LEU A 138 4.47 13.47 1.10
N ASP A 139 4.42 14.44 2.01
CA ASP A 139 4.71 15.85 1.79
C ASP A 139 6.07 16.07 1.12
N SER A 140 7.05 15.21 1.46
CA SER A 140 8.42 15.28 0.97
C SER A 140 8.57 14.80 -0.49
N PHE A 141 7.52 14.22 -1.08
CA PHE A 141 7.51 13.68 -2.45
C PHE A 141 6.61 14.48 -3.41
N VAL A 142 5.96 15.55 -2.94
CA VAL A 142 5.12 16.40 -3.78
C VAL A 142 5.95 17.05 -4.89
N GLY A 143 5.57 16.79 -6.14
CA GLY A 143 6.29 17.28 -7.32
C GLY A 143 7.56 16.49 -7.68
N GLU A 144 7.88 15.44 -6.93
CA GLU A 144 9.06 14.60 -7.15
C GLU A 144 8.67 13.24 -7.75
N SER A 145 9.60 12.63 -8.47
CA SER A 145 9.49 11.22 -8.87
C SER A 145 10.23 10.35 -7.86
N PHE A 146 9.62 9.24 -7.44
CA PHE A 146 10.22 8.32 -6.47
C PHE A 146 10.01 6.87 -6.86
N GLN A 147 10.74 5.97 -6.22
CA GLN A 147 10.46 4.54 -6.27
C GLN A 147 9.72 4.15 -4.98
N PHE A 148 8.54 3.58 -5.14
CA PHE A 148 7.68 3.09 -4.08
C PHE A 148 7.96 1.60 -3.82
N PHE A 149 8.02 1.23 -2.55
CA PHE A 149 8.28 -0.15 -2.11
C PHE A 149 7.19 -0.57 -1.14
N ALA A 150 6.24 -1.39 -1.59
CA ALA A 150 5.16 -1.94 -0.79
C ALA A 150 5.34 -3.44 -0.58
N VAL A 151 6.52 -3.86 -0.13
CA VAL A 151 6.85 -5.30 0.01
C VAL A 151 6.40 -5.81 1.38
N PRO A 152 5.35 -6.65 1.46
CA PRO A 152 4.88 -7.19 2.73
C PRO A 152 5.88 -8.23 3.26
N ILE A 153 6.06 -8.24 4.59
CA ILE A 153 6.89 -9.25 5.23
C ILE A 153 6.11 -10.57 5.24
N LYS A 154 6.62 -11.61 4.57
CA LYS A 154 6.03 -12.94 4.63
C LYS A 154 5.95 -13.41 6.09
N ALA A 155 4.77 -13.80 6.57
CA ALA A 155 4.57 -14.22 7.96
C ALA A 155 5.51 -15.37 8.39
N ILE A 156 5.90 -16.23 7.44
CA ILE A 156 6.88 -17.29 7.67
C ILE A 156 8.26 -16.76 8.03
N LEU A 157 8.63 -15.58 7.51
CA LEU A 157 9.88 -14.90 7.78
C LEU A 157 9.86 -14.29 9.20
N ILE A 158 8.71 -13.77 9.64
CA ILE A 158 8.51 -13.29 11.02
C ILE A 158 8.59 -14.47 11.99
N LEU A 159 7.92 -15.58 11.68
CA LEU A 159 8.02 -16.82 12.46
C LEU A 159 9.46 -17.34 12.49
N ALA A 160 10.19 -17.27 11.37
CA ALA A 160 11.59 -17.66 11.30
C ALA A 160 12.49 -16.73 12.13
N LEU A 161 12.28 -15.42 12.08
CA LEU A 161 13.01 -14.45 12.92
C LEU A 161 12.71 -14.69 14.41
N ALA A 162 11.44 -14.86 14.78
CA ALA A 162 11.05 -15.16 16.15
C ALA A 162 11.62 -16.51 16.62
N ALA A 163 11.58 -17.54 15.78
CA ALA A 163 12.18 -18.83 16.03
C ALA A 163 13.70 -18.72 16.22
N ALA A 164 14.40 -17.97 15.37
CA ALA A 164 15.83 -17.73 15.48
C ALA A 164 16.20 -17.02 16.78
N VAL A 165 15.46 -15.94 17.14
CA VAL A 165 15.65 -15.21 18.41
C VAL A 165 15.39 -16.10 19.63
N LEU A 166 14.40 -16.99 19.55
CA LEU A 166 14.04 -17.92 20.62
C LEU A 166 14.87 -19.22 20.61
N GLY A 167 15.84 -19.36 19.68
CA GLY A 167 16.74 -20.51 19.60
C GLY A 167 16.09 -21.80 19.05
N ALA A 168 14.93 -21.69 18.41
CA ALA A 168 14.30 -22.81 17.71
C ALA A 168 15.12 -23.17 16.45
N ARG A 169 15.22 -24.47 16.15
CA ARG A 169 16.15 -25.01 15.12
C ARG A 169 15.55 -25.14 13.72
N GLY A 170 14.32 -24.69 13.50
CA GLY A 170 13.66 -24.69 12.19
C GLY A 170 12.25 -24.10 12.24
N VAL A 171 11.80 -23.59 11.09
CA VAL A 171 10.40 -23.24 10.82
C VAL A 171 9.96 -24.04 9.60
N ALA A 172 8.76 -24.62 9.64
CA ALA A 172 8.26 -25.48 8.56
C ALA A 172 8.42 -24.78 7.20
N GLY A 173 9.22 -25.36 6.28
CA GLY A 173 9.42 -24.83 4.93
C GLY A 173 10.68 -23.96 4.70
N LEU A 174 11.47 -23.62 5.73
CA LEU A 174 12.72 -22.87 5.59
C LEU A 174 13.83 -23.41 6.51
N SER A 175 15.03 -23.64 5.96
CA SER A 175 16.19 -23.96 6.79
C SER A 175 16.65 -22.72 7.56
N MET A 176 17.19 -22.92 8.76
CA MET A 176 17.63 -21.84 9.64
C MET A 176 18.74 -20.97 9.00
N ASP A 177 19.58 -21.58 8.16
CA ASP A 177 20.65 -20.88 7.46
C ASP A 177 20.09 -19.86 6.46
N ILE A 178 19.02 -20.20 5.73
CA ILE A 178 18.37 -19.28 4.78
C ILE A 178 17.68 -18.14 5.53
N ALA A 179 17.01 -18.44 6.64
CA ALA A 179 16.36 -17.43 7.47
C ALA A 179 17.36 -16.39 7.99
N ASN A 180 18.53 -16.83 8.49
CA ASN A 180 19.57 -15.93 9.00
C ASN A 180 20.09 -14.96 7.94
N TRP A 181 20.33 -15.44 6.72
CA TRP A 181 20.79 -14.57 5.63
C TRP A 181 19.75 -13.54 5.23
N LEU A 182 18.46 -13.91 5.18
CA LEU A 182 17.38 -12.97 4.86
C LEU A 182 17.29 -11.87 5.93
N VAL A 183 17.39 -12.21 7.21
CA VAL A 183 17.39 -11.22 8.31
C VAL A 183 18.56 -10.25 8.16
N ILE A 184 19.76 -10.74 7.89
CA ILE A 184 20.94 -9.87 7.69
C ILE A 184 20.73 -8.93 6.51
N ILE A 185 20.23 -9.43 5.39
CA ILE A 185 19.95 -8.61 4.19
C ILE A 185 18.93 -7.51 4.50
N PHE A 186 17.83 -7.84 5.18
CA PHE A 186 16.81 -6.84 5.55
C PHE A 186 17.34 -5.79 6.53
N VAL A 187 18.14 -6.19 7.52
CA VAL A 187 18.75 -5.24 8.47
C VAL A 187 19.74 -4.32 7.77
N VAL A 188 20.57 -4.86 6.88
CA VAL A 188 21.52 -4.05 6.10
C VAL A 188 20.77 -3.08 5.18
N LEU A 189 19.76 -3.55 4.46
CA LEU A 189 18.92 -2.69 3.61
C LEU A 189 18.26 -1.57 4.43
N ALA A 190 17.65 -1.90 5.58
CA ALA A 190 17.03 -0.91 6.45
C ALA A 190 18.02 0.15 6.96
N ILE A 191 19.24 -0.26 7.33
CA ILE A 191 20.30 0.67 7.76
C ILE A 191 20.74 1.57 6.60
N VAL A 192 20.94 1.00 5.42
CA VAL A 192 21.36 1.75 4.23
C VAL A 192 20.29 2.78 3.84
N THR A 193 19.01 2.41 3.86
CA THR A 193 17.89 3.32 3.61
C THR A 193 17.79 4.44 4.66
N PHE A 194 18.26 4.23 5.89
CA PHE A 194 18.23 5.25 6.93
C PHE A 194 19.43 6.22 6.87
N ILE A 195 20.52 5.81 6.21
CA ILE A 195 21.77 6.58 6.10
C ILE A 195 21.84 7.38 4.80
N LEU A 196 21.18 6.91 3.73
CA LEU A 196 21.05 7.59 2.45
C LEU A 196 19.83 8.51 2.43
#